data_AF-A0A7R8WS51-F1
#
_entry.id   AF-A0A7R8WS51-F1
#
_cell.length_a   1.000
_cell.length_b   1.000
_cell.length_c   1.000
_cell.angle_alpha   90.00
_cell.angle_beta   90.00
_cell.angle_gamma   90.00
#
_symmetry.space_group_name_H-M   'P 1'
#
loop_
_entity.id
_entity.type
_entity.pdbx_description
1 polymer ?
#
loop_
_entity_poly.entity_id
_entity_poly.type
_entity_poly.pdbx_seq_one_letter_code
_entity_poly.pdbx_strand_id
1 'polypeptide(L)'
;MDYFLLFSLFIVFYLTYQFVRIQASPLLLFYQKFGVEKKTYFMNKVIWITGASSGLGRAIAVEIASLCRCKLVLSGLEGDWLEEVKKECLGIGVAASVHTGVYESMERKAFQINYFAATSLTRCVLPHMRERNSGHIVFTSSILGHVVSPAASTYAATKHAILVSQLQT
;
A
#
# COMPACT_ATOMS: atom_id res chain seq x y z
N MET A 1 -36.19 20.42 -28.49
CA MET A 1 -35.18 19.93 -27.54
C MET A 1 -34.00 20.88 -27.65
N ASP A 2 -33.77 21.72 -26.64
CA ASP A 2 -32.69 22.71 -26.68
C ASP A 2 -31.33 22.02 -26.72
N TYR A 3 -30.61 22.17 -27.84
CA TYR A 3 -29.25 21.66 -28.01
C TYR A 3 -28.30 22.15 -26.91
N PHE A 4 -28.60 23.32 -26.32
CA PHE A 4 -27.90 23.86 -25.16
C PHE A 4 -28.05 23.01 -23.89
N LEU A 5 -29.24 22.43 -23.66
CA LEU A 5 -29.49 21.52 -22.54
C LEU A 5 -28.74 20.19 -22.75
N LEU A 6 -28.73 19.67 -23.98
CA LEU A 6 -28.02 18.43 -24.30
C LEU A 6 -26.50 18.59 -24.17
N PHE A 7 -25.95 19.72 -24.63
CA PHE A 7 -24.53 20.04 -24.51
C PHE A 7 -24.08 20.25 -23.07
N SER A 8 -24.89 20.95 -22.26
CA SER A 8 -24.59 21.12 -20.83
C SER A 8 -24.65 19.81 -20.06
N LEU A 9 -25.61 18.92 -20.34
CA LEU A 9 -25.65 17.56 -19.78
C LEU A 9 -24.43 16.72 -20.18
N PHE A 10 -23.97 16.83 -21.44
CA PHE A 10 -22.77 16.13 -21.89
C PHE A 10 -21.51 16.62 -21.17
N ILE A 11 -21.37 17.94 -20.97
CA ILE A 11 -20.26 18.53 -20.19
C ILE A 11 -20.31 18.05 -18.74
N VAL A 12 -21.47 18.09 -18.09
CA VAL A 12 -21.61 17.64 -16.70
C VAL A 12 -21.30 16.14 -16.58
N PHE A 13 -21.79 15.32 -17.51
CA PHE A 13 -21.47 13.89 -17.55
C PHE A 13 -19.98 13.64 -17.79
N TYR A 14 -19.35 14.37 -18.72
CA TYR A 14 -17.93 14.27 -19.01
C TYR A 14 -17.07 14.70 -17.82
N LEU A 15 -17.40 15.82 -17.16
CA LEU A 15 -16.71 16.29 -15.97
C LEU A 15 -16.90 15.35 -14.78
N THR A 16 -18.11 14.80 -14.60
CA THR A 16 -18.40 13.79 -13.57
C THR A 16 -17.65 12.50 -13.87
N TYR A 17 -17.61 12.05 -15.12
CA TYR A 17 -16.83 10.89 -15.56
C TYR A 17 -15.34 11.10 -15.32
N GLN A 18 -14.81 12.27 -15.63
CA GLN A 18 -13.42 12.61 -15.33
C GLN A 18 -13.17 12.67 -13.82
N PHE A 19 -14.09 13.23 -13.03
CA PHE A 19 -13.97 13.24 -11.56
C PHE A 19 -13.99 11.83 -10.97
N VAL A 20 -14.84 10.93 -11.48
CA VAL A 20 -14.88 9.51 -11.08
C VAL A 20 -13.62 8.76 -11.50
N ARG A 21 -13.04 9.07 -12.67
CA ARG A 21 -11.74 8.52 -13.09
C ARG A 21 -10.58 9.07 -12.27
N ILE A 22 -10.69 10.32 -11.82
CA ILE A 22 -9.73 11.02 -10.98
C ILE A 22 -10.10 10.75 -9.52
N GLN A 23 -10.12 9.47 -9.10
CA GLN A 23 -9.98 9.13 -7.68
C GLN A 23 -8.61 9.57 -7.12
N ALA A 24 -7.66 9.90 -8.01
CA ALA A 24 -6.44 10.59 -7.67
C ALA A 24 -6.76 12.04 -7.28
N SER A 25 -6.65 12.37 -5.99
CA SER A 25 -6.80 13.76 -5.54
C SER A 25 -5.99 14.73 -6.44
N PRO A 26 -6.50 15.93 -6.77
CA PRO A 26 -5.75 16.93 -7.54
C PRO A 26 -4.36 17.23 -6.94
N LEU A 27 -4.23 17.07 -5.63
CA LEU A 27 -2.97 17.12 -4.90
C LEU A 27 -1.96 16.07 -5.38
N LEU A 28 -2.40 14.83 -5.64
CA LEU A 28 -1.54 13.78 -6.17
C LEU A 28 -1.04 14.11 -7.59
N LEU A 29 -1.90 14.67 -8.44
CA LEU A 29 -1.49 15.12 -9.79
C LEU A 29 -0.46 16.25 -9.71
N PHE A 30 -0.65 17.18 -8.75
CA PHE A 30 0.33 18.23 -8.46
C PHE A 30 1.68 17.65 -8.01
N TYR A 31 1.69 16.74 -7.03
CA TYR A 31 2.91 16.08 -6.57
C TYR A 31 3.56 15.20 -7.64
N GLN A 32 2.79 14.59 -8.54
CA GLN A 32 3.36 13.82 -9.65
C GLN A 32 4.12 14.73 -10.63
N LYS A 33 3.68 15.98 -10.79
CA LYS A 33 4.30 16.94 -11.73
C LYS A 33 5.41 17.78 -11.10
N PHE A 34 5.27 18.15 -9.83
CA PHE A 34 6.15 19.10 -9.15
C PHE A 34 6.74 18.59 -7.84
N GLY A 35 6.43 17.35 -7.44
CA GLY A 35 6.97 16.74 -6.23
C GLY A 35 8.44 16.32 -6.36
N VAL A 36 8.99 15.85 -5.25
CA VAL A 36 10.36 15.32 -5.21
C VAL A 36 10.47 14.08 -6.11
N GLU A 37 11.56 13.99 -6.87
CA GLU A 37 11.85 12.80 -7.68
C GLU A 37 11.88 11.54 -6.81
N LYS A 38 11.13 10.51 -7.20
CA LYS A 38 10.98 9.26 -6.44
C LYS A 38 12.33 8.64 -6.08
N LYS A 39 13.26 8.59 -7.05
CA LYS A 39 14.62 8.05 -6.86
C LYS A 39 15.35 8.77 -5.73
N THR A 40 15.37 10.09 -5.78
CA THR A 40 16.00 10.95 -4.77
C THR A 40 15.35 10.77 -3.40
N TYR A 41 14.02 10.66 -3.37
CA TYR A 41 13.28 10.44 -2.14
C TYR A 41 13.62 9.10 -1.47
N PHE A 42 13.67 7.99 -2.21
CA PHE A 42 13.87 6.64 -1.63
C PHE A 42 15.33 6.26 -1.38
N MET A 43 16.28 7.02 -1.92
CA MET A 43 17.70 6.77 -1.76
C MET A 43 18.10 6.73 -0.27
N ASN A 44 18.86 5.70 0.13
CA ASN A 44 19.32 5.46 1.51
C ASN A 44 18.20 5.27 2.55
N LYS A 45 16.93 5.14 2.14
CA LYS A 45 15.84 4.79 3.06
C LYS A 45 15.80 3.28 3.31
N VAL A 46 15.32 2.91 4.50
CA VAL A 46 14.89 1.55 4.83
C VAL A 46 13.40 1.47 4.58
N ILE A 47 12.98 0.53 3.74
CA ILE A 47 11.60 0.39 3.28
C ILE A 47 11.15 -1.02 3.63
N TRP A 48 10.11 -1.13 4.46
CA TRP A 48 9.53 -2.41 4.85
C TRP A 48 8.18 -2.60 4.19
N ILE A 49 8.04 -3.68 3.42
CA ILE A 49 6.80 -4.07 2.73
C ILE A 49 6.28 -5.37 3.33
N THR A 50 5.08 -5.31 3.93
CA THR A 50 4.32 -6.49 4.39
C THR A 50 3.39 -6.99 3.30
N GLY A 51 3.19 -8.31 3.20
CA GLY A 51 2.43 -8.90 2.09
C GLY A 51 3.17 -8.80 0.76
N ALA A 52 4.50 -8.86 0.78
CA ALA A 52 5.34 -8.62 -0.41
C ALA A 52 5.43 -9.81 -1.37
N SER A 53 4.88 -10.99 -1.02
CA SER A 53 4.98 -12.22 -1.82
C SER A 53 4.19 -12.16 -3.13
N SER A 54 3.14 -11.34 -3.22
CA SER A 54 2.28 -11.26 -4.41
C SER A 54 1.53 -9.92 -4.54
N GLY A 55 0.80 -9.75 -5.64
CA GLY A 55 -0.10 -8.61 -5.87
C GLY A 55 0.59 -7.25 -5.77
N LEU A 56 -0.07 -6.31 -5.09
CA LEU A 56 0.40 -4.93 -4.94
C LEU A 56 1.73 -4.85 -4.17
N GLY A 57 1.92 -5.66 -3.13
CA GLY A 57 3.14 -5.67 -2.33
C GLY A 57 4.36 -6.06 -3.16
N ARG A 58 4.24 -7.11 -3.98
CA ARG A 58 5.30 -7.50 -4.94
C ARG A 58 5.59 -6.39 -5.94
N ALA A 59 4.57 -5.83 -6.57
CA ALA A 59 4.74 -4.77 -7.56
C ALA A 59 5.45 -3.55 -6.97
N ILE A 60 5.09 -3.14 -5.75
CA ILE A 60 5.77 -2.05 -5.04
C ILE A 60 7.22 -2.40 -4.73
N ALA A 61 7.50 -3.63 -4.30
CA ALA A 61 8.87 -4.07 -4.00
C ALA A 61 9.78 -3.99 -5.23
N VAL A 62 9.30 -4.49 -6.37
CA VAL A 62 10.04 -4.49 -7.64
C VAL A 62 10.24 -3.06 -8.17
N GLU A 63 9.20 -2.23 -8.12
CA GLU A 63 9.30 -0.82 -8.53
C GLU A 63 10.29 -0.05 -7.65
N ILE A 64 10.22 -0.20 -6.33
CA ILE A 64 11.15 0.47 -5.43
C ILE A 64 12.59 -0.02 -5.66
N ALA A 65 12.76 -1.32 -5.92
CA ALA A 65 14.06 -1.88 -6.25
C ALA A 65 14.66 -1.25 -7.53
N SER A 66 13.83 -0.95 -8.53
CA SER A 66 14.26 -0.35 -9.80
C SER A 66 14.59 1.15 -9.70
N LEU A 67 13.99 1.86 -8.75
CA LEU A 67 14.18 3.30 -8.60
C LEU A 67 15.56 3.68 -8.08
N CYS A 68 16.05 3.00 -7.02
CA CYS A 68 17.30 3.36 -6.36
C CYS A 68 17.85 2.25 -5.46
N ARG A 69 19.13 2.35 -5.10
CA ARG A 69 19.68 1.57 -3.99
C ARG A 69 19.05 2.02 -2.67
N CYS A 70 18.19 1.18 -2.13
CA CYS A 70 17.61 1.29 -0.80
C CYS A 70 17.85 -0.01 -0.01
N LYS A 71 17.40 -0.06 1.24
CA LYS A 71 17.29 -1.33 1.98
C LYS A 71 15.84 -1.76 1.97
N LEU A 72 15.56 -2.91 1.36
CA LEU A 72 14.22 -3.51 1.36
C LEU A 72 14.12 -4.59 2.44
N VAL A 73 13.08 -4.51 3.26
CA VAL A 73 12.66 -5.59 4.16
C VAL A 73 11.33 -6.10 3.63
N LEU A 74 11.29 -7.36 3.23
CA LEU A 74 10.11 -8.01 2.67
C LEU A 74 9.55 -8.99 3.70
N SER A 75 8.23 -8.94 3.91
CA SER A 75 7.56 -9.89 4.79
C SER A 75 6.28 -10.41 4.14
N GLY A 76 5.98 -11.66 4.36
CA GLY A 76 4.89 -12.37 3.72
C GLY A 76 4.80 -13.78 4.25
N LEU A 77 3.79 -14.53 3.83
CA LEU A 77 3.52 -15.83 4.45
C LEU A 77 4.06 -16.99 3.63
N GLU A 78 3.93 -16.89 2.31
CA GLU A 78 4.46 -17.87 1.38
C GLU A 78 5.95 -17.62 1.16
N GLY A 79 6.79 -18.36 1.89
CA GLY A 79 8.25 -18.22 1.84
C GLY A 79 8.85 -18.41 0.45
N ASP A 80 8.36 -19.38 -0.32
CA ASP A 80 8.88 -19.67 -1.67
C ASP A 80 8.66 -18.46 -2.61
N TRP A 81 7.43 -17.94 -2.63
CA TRP A 81 7.08 -16.75 -3.41
C TRP A 81 7.83 -15.51 -2.94
N LEU A 82 8.03 -15.37 -1.63
CA LEU A 82 8.76 -14.24 -1.07
C LEU A 82 10.26 -14.28 -1.40
N GLU A 83 10.84 -15.48 -1.46
CA GLU A 83 12.21 -15.70 -1.93
C GLU A 83 12.34 -15.46 -3.44
N GLU A 84 11.33 -15.76 -4.25
CA GLU A 84 11.30 -15.35 -5.66
C GLU A 84 11.34 -13.83 -5.82
N VAL A 85 10.49 -13.10 -5.08
CA VAL A 85 10.47 -11.62 -5.12
C VAL A 85 11.81 -11.05 -4.65
N LYS A 86 12.42 -11.63 -3.62
CA LYS A 86 13.74 -11.25 -3.16
C LYS A 86 14.80 -11.48 -4.24
N LYS A 87 14.81 -12.63 -4.91
CA LYS A 87 15.73 -12.90 -6.04
C LYS A 87 15.56 -11.88 -7.16
N GLU A 88 14.32 -11.55 -7.50
CA GLU A 88 13.99 -10.52 -8.48
C GLU A 88 14.56 -9.14 -8.07
N CYS A 89 14.31 -8.72 -6.82
CA CYS A 89 14.84 -7.45 -6.28
C CYS A 89 16.39 -7.43 -6.20
N LEU A 90 17.02 -8.56 -5.88
CA LEU A 90 18.47 -8.70 -5.84
C LEU A 90 19.09 -8.62 -7.24
N GLY A 91 18.43 -9.19 -8.26
CA GLY A 91 18.82 -9.05 -9.66
C GLY A 91 18.84 -7.59 -10.14
N ILE A 92 18.06 -6.72 -9.50
CA ILE A 92 18.01 -5.28 -9.77
C ILE A 92 19.10 -4.50 -8.99
N GLY A 93 19.76 -5.13 -8.01
CA GLY A 93 20.90 -4.55 -7.27
C GLY A 93 20.57 -3.94 -5.91
N VAL A 94 19.45 -4.35 -5.30
CA VAL A 94 18.97 -3.88 -3.99
C VAL A 94 19.08 -4.98 -2.93
N ALA A 95 19.59 -4.64 -1.74
CA ALA A 95 19.64 -5.56 -0.62
C ALA A 95 18.23 -5.79 -0.05
N ALA A 96 17.78 -7.05 -0.07
CA ALA A 96 16.46 -7.48 0.42
C ALA A 96 16.59 -8.56 1.51
N SER A 97 15.88 -8.39 2.63
CA SER A 97 15.70 -9.43 3.67
C SER A 97 14.27 -9.97 3.67
N VAL A 98 14.09 -11.21 4.14
CA VAL A 98 12.83 -11.94 4.11
C VAL A 98 12.44 -12.41 5.51
N HIS A 99 11.16 -12.26 5.87
CA HIS A 99 10.57 -12.79 7.10
C HIS A 99 9.22 -13.48 6.83
N THR A 100 9.03 -14.69 7.37
CA THR A 100 7.84 -15.54 7.21
C THR A 100 7.21 -15.94 8.55
N GLY A 101 5.94 -16.38 8.53
CA GLY A 101 5.21 -16.85 9.72
C GLY A 101 4.23 -17.99 9.40
N VAL A 102 3.81 -18.74 10.43
CA VAL A 102 2.97 -19.97 10.32
C VAL A 102 1.59 -19.73 10.95
N TYR A 103 0.50 -20.26 10.35
CA TYR A 103 -0.88 -20.02 10.81
C TYR A 103 -1.80 -21.24 10.64
N GLU A 104 -2.81 -21.34 11.52
CA GLU A 104 -3.74 -22.48 11.60
C GLU A 104 -5.00 -22.34 10.72
N SER A 105 -5.47 -21.12 10.40
CA SER A 105 -6.68 -20.90 9.58
C SER A 105 -6.59 -19.65 8.70
N MET A 106 -7.38 -19.62 7.60
CA MET A 106 -7.40 -18.50 6.65
C MET A 106 -7.90 -17.18 7.30
N GLU A 107 -8.77 -17.26 8.31
CA GLU A 107 -9.30 -16.09 9.00
C GLU A 107 -8.28 -15.50 9.97
N ARG A 108 -7.64 -16.36 10.77
CA ARG A 108 -6.51 -15.97 11.63
C ARG A 108 -5.39 -15.41 10.78
N LYS A 109 -5.10 -16.03 9.63
CA LYS A 109 -4.15 -15.55 8.62
C LYS A 109 -4.48 -14.12 8.18
N ALA A 110 -5.73 -13.83 7.82
CA ALA A 110 -6.15 -12.50 7.39
C ALA A 110 -5.96 -11.44 8.50
N PHE A 111 -6.43 -11.69 9.73
CA PHE A 111 -6.26 -10.75 10.85
C PHE A 111 -4.80 -10.58 11.27
N GLN A 112 -4.02 -11.66 11.24
CA GLN A 112 -2.63 -11.61 11.64
C GLN A 112 -1.80 -10.72 10.70
N ILE A 113 -1.99 -10.82 9.38
CA ILE A 113 -1.28 -9.97 8.42
C ILE A 113 -1.84 -8.54 8.43
N ASN A 114 -3.15 -8.41 8.22
CA ASN A 114 -3.75 -7.13 7.87
C ASN A 114 -3.94 -6.21 9.09
N TYR A 115 -3.92 -6.76 10.30
CA TYR A 115 -4.21 -6.02 11.53
C TYR A 115 -3.12 -6.18 12.59
N PHE A 116 -2.91 -7.39 13.12
CA PHE A 116 -2.01 -7.58 14.28
C PHE A 116 -0.55 -7.32 13.95
N ALA A 117 -0.04 -7.81 12.81
CA ALA A 117 1.31 -7.52 12.38
C ALA A 117 1.47 -6.03 12.14
N ALA A 118 0.58 -5.41 11.38
CA ALA A 118 0.64 -3.98 11.06
C ALA A 118 0.66 -3.09 12.32
N THR A 119 -0.19 -3.36 13.32
CA THR A 119 -0.24 -2.62 14.59
C THR A 119 0.98 -2.88 15.48
N SER A 120 1.45 -4.14 15.57
CA SER A 120 2.62 -4.51 16.36
C SER A 120 3.90 -3.90 15.77
N LEU A 121 4.07 -3.97 14.45
CA LEU A 121 5.19 -3.35 13.75
C LEU A 121 5.20 -1.84 13.94
N THR A 122 4.04 -1.20 13.82
CA THR A 122 3.89 0.25 14.08
C THR A 122 4.38 0.59 15.48
N ARG A 123 3.95 -0.15 16.51
CA ARG A 123 4.39 0.08 17.90
C ARG A 123 5.90 -0.09 18.07
N CYS A 124 6.53 -1.01 17.34
CA CYS A 124 7.97 -1.22 17.40
C CYS A 124 8.76 -0.11 16.68
N VAL A 125 8.30 0.37 15.52
CA VAL A 125 9.06 1.34 14.72
C VAL A 125 8.77 2.81 15.07
N LEU A 126 7.58 3.10 15.60
CA LEU A 126 7.11 4.45 15.86
C LEU A 126 8.00 5.24 16.85
N PRO A 127 8.48 4.68 17.97
CA PRO A 127 9.40 5.38 18.87
C PRO A 127 10.65 5.87 18.15
N HIS A 128 11.27 5.01 17.32
CA HIS A 128 12.45 5.36 16.55
C HIS A 128 12.18 6.37 15.42
N MET A 129 10.99 6.35 14.82
CA MET A 129 10.59 7.38 13.85
C MET A 129 10.41 8.75 14.53
N ARG A 130 9.84 8.76 15.75
CA ARG A 130 9.68 9.97 16.56
C ARG A 130 11.03 10.54 17.01
N GLU A 131 11.94 9.71 17.49
CA GLU A 131 13.31 10.11 17.86
C GLU A 131 14.05 10.78 16.69
N ARG A 132 13.86 10.26 15.47
CA ARG A 132 14.47 10.81 14.25
C ARG A 132 13.69 11.96 13.61
N ASN A 133 12.52 12.32 14.16
CA ASN A 133 11.55 13.23 13.53
C ASN A 133 11.31 12.94 12.04
N SER A 134 11.37 11.67 11.65
CA SER A 134 11.30 11.25 10.25
C SER A 134 10.87 9.79 10.12
N GLY A 135 9.85 9.57 9.30
CA GLY A 135 9.31 8.25 9.02
C GLY A 135 7.91 8.34 8.41
N HIS A 136 7.54 7.32 7.65
CA HIS A 136 6.18 7.20 7.13
C HIS A 136 5.70 5.77 7.34
N ILE A 137 4.44 5.65 7.76
CA ILE A 137 3.73 4.38 7.86
C ILE A 137 2.55 4.48 6.92
N VAL A 138 2.48 3.57 5.95
CA VAL A 138 1.44 3.54 4.94
C VAL A 138 0.71 2.23 5.07
N PHE A 139 -0.59 2.31 5.32
CA PHE A 139 -1.47 1.14 5.34
C PHE A 139 -2.28 1.07 4.06
N THR A 140 -2.37 -0.12 3.47
CA THR A 140 -3.22 -0.36 2.30
C THR A 140 -4.61 -0.80 2.75
N SER A 141 -5.61 0.08 2.61
CA SER A 141 -7.03 -0.26 2.82
C SER A 141 -7.71 -0.74 1.53
N SER A 142 -9.03 -0.96 1.55
CA SER A 142 -9.85 -1.35 0.40
C SER A 142 -11.21 -0.67 0.47
N ILE A 143 -11.87 -0.45 -0.69
CA ILE A 143 -13.27 -0.01 -0.74
C ILE A 143 -14.24 -1.02 -0.11
N LEU A 144 -13.87 -2.31 -0.11
CA LEU A 144 -14.59 -3.35 0.64
C LEU A 144 -14.41 -3.22 2.16
N GLY A 145 -13.50 -2.33 2.59
CA GLY A 145 -13.43 -1.78 3.94
C GLY A 145 -14.47 -0.69 4.23
N HIS A 146 -15.47 -0.51 3.36
CA HIS A 146 -16.67 0.31 3.57
C HIS A 146 -17.96 -0.37 3.05
N VAL A 147 -17.84 -1.34 2.13
CA VAL A 147 -18.97 -2.10 1.57
C VAL A 147 -18.71 -3.60 1.77
N VAL A 148 -19.53 -4.27 2.57
CA VAL A 148 -19.33 -5.67 2.95
C VAL A 148 -19.97 -6.59 1.91
N SER A 149 -19.17 -7.46 1.28
CA SER A 149 -19.67 -8.60 0.51
C SER A 149 -19.61 -9.87 1.37
N PRO A 150 -20.67 -10.69 1.43
CA PRO A 150 -20.69 -11.93 2.24
C PRO A 150 -19.53 -12.89 1.96
N ALA A 151 -19.02 -12.92 0.73
CA ALA A 151 -17.88 -13.76 0.33
C ALA A 151 -16.50 -13.23 0.77
N ALA A 152 -16.43 -12.01 1.33
CA ALA A 152 -15.19 -11.35 1.75
C ALA A 152 -15.28 -10.73 3.14
N SER A 153 -16.20 -11.20 3.98
CA SER A 153 -16.53 -10.64 5.30
C SER A 153 -15.30 -10.51 6.21
N THR A 154 -14.47 -11.55 6.30
CA THR A 154 -13.24 -11.53 7.11
C THR A 154 -12.22 -10.55 6.57
N TYR A 155 -12.03 -10.48 5.25
CA TYR A 155 -11.12 -9.52 4.63
C TYR A 155 -11.60 -8.08 4.85
N ALA A 156 -12.88 -7.81 4.59
CA ALA A 156 -13.53 -6.53 4.85
C ALA A 156 -13.39 -6.10 6.31
N ALA A 157 -13.57 -7.01 7.27
CA ALA A 157 -13.39 -6.75 8.69
C ALA A 157 -11.95 -6.33 9.03
N THR A 158 -10.95 -7.03 8.48
CA THR A 158 -9.54 -6.65 8.72
C THR A 158 -9.18 -5.27 8.16
N LYS A 159 -9.78 -4.87 7.03
CA LYS A 159 -9.55 -3.56 6.41
C LYS A 159 -10.24 -2.42 7.17
N HIS A 160 -11.44 -2.66 7.71
CA HIS A 160 -12.06 -1.70 8.64
C HIS A 160 -11.24 -1.58 9.93
N ALA A 161 -10.78 -2.70 10.49
CA ALA A 161 -10.04 -2.72 11.75
C ALA A 161 -8.75 -1.90 11.67
N ILE A 162 -7.96 -2.05 10.59
CA ILE A 162 -6.73 -1.27 10.43
C ILE A 162 -7.00 0.22 10.25
N LEU A 163 -8.08 0.59 9.54
CA LEU A 163 -8.48 1.99 9.35
C LEU A 163 -8.79 2.66 10.69
N VAL A 164 -9.55 2.01 11.56
CA VAL A 164 -9.92 2.56 12.88
C VAL A 164 -8.69 2.68 13.79
N SER A 165 -7.75 1.74 13.71
CA SER A 165 -6.54 1.78 14.57
C SER A 165 -5.60 2.96 14.28
N GLN A 166 -5.67 3.56 13.09
CA GLN A 166 -4.89 4.76 12.74
C GLN A 166 -5.32 6.01 13.53
N LEU A 167 -6.52 6.00 14.12
CA LEU A 167 -7.02 7.11 14.93
C LEU A 167 -6.44 7.11 16.35
N GLN A 168 -5.70 6.06 16.73
CA GLN A 168 -5.19 5.87 18.10
C GLN A 168 -3.65 5.97 18.22
N THR A 169 -2.95 6.22 17.11
CA THR A 169 -1.48 6.38 17.05
C THR A 169 -1.09 7.81 16.73
#